data_AF-A0A2T5CGL3-F1
#
_entry.id   AF-A0A2T5CGL3-F1
#
_cell.length_a   1.000
_cell.length_b   1.000
_cell.length_c   1.000
_cell.angle_alpha   90.00
_cell.angle_beta   90.00
_cell.angle_gamma   90.00
#
_symmetry.space_group_name_H-M   'P 1'
#
loop_
_entity.id
_entity.type
_entity.pdbx_description
1 polymer ?
#
loop_
_entity_poly.entity_id
_entity_poly.type
_entity_poly.pdbx_seq_one_letter_code
_entity_poly.pdbx_strand_id
1 'polypeptide(L)'
;MEASCIPISAEERSRLTLHASGPDVPVCVDEPNSEGFLRAVHKLFPGRREQIQKLFPSRNTHSRLSVTADGSCIFLDHYGCVLPVEDRPYYCRLYPFWFIHSKLFTLTSSECLAVNTCSSTSGLFALFKTDPSALRALHDSLLTAWGLFADEPRRK
;
A
#
# COMPACT_ATOMS: atom_id res chain seq x y z
N MET A 1 8.92 -10.63 -8.89
CA MET A 1 8.28 -10.08 -7.68
C MET A 1 8.71 -8.64 -7.49
N GLU A 2 7.98 -7.66 -8.01
CA GLU A 2 8.02 -6.30 -7.45
C GLU A 2 6.86 -6.20 -6.44
N ALA A 3 6.92 -7.00 -5.37
CA ALA A 3 6.15 -6.69 -4.18
C ALA A 3 6.84 -5.47 -3.54
N SER A 4 6.57 -4.31 -4.11
CA SER A 4 6.91 -3.03 -3.50
C SER A 4 6.20 -3.01 -2.16
N CYS A 5 6.89 -3.41 -1.10
CA CYS A 5 6.38 -3.37 0.26
C CYS A 5 6.09 -1.90 0.55
N ILE A 6 4.83 -1.48 0.38
CA ILE A 6 4.40 -0.19 0.90
C ILE A 6 4.50 -0.30 2.42
N PRO A 7 5.30 0.57 3.06
CA PRO A 7 5.42 0.62 4.50
C PRO A 7 4.07 0.74 5.19
N ILE A 8 3.95 0.03 6.30
CA ILE A 8 2.81 0.10 7.19
C ILE A 8 3.05 1.25 8.17
N SER A 9 2.12 2.21 8.20
CA SER A 9 2.15 3.29 9.18
C SER A 9 1.90 2.77 10.60
N ALA A 10 2.29 3.55 11.61
CA ALA A 10 2.01 3.21 13.01
C ALA A 10 0.50 3.02 13.26
N GLU A 11 -0.33 3.84 12.63
CA GLU A 11 -1.80 3.75 12.70
C GLU A 11 -2.34 2.43 12.12
N GLU A 12 -1.87 2.04 10.93
CA GLU A 12 -2.23 0.75 10.32
C GLU A 12 -1.77 -0.41 11.20
N ARG A 13 -0.54 -0.36 11.73
CA ARG A 13 0.00 -1.40 12.61
C ARG A 13 -0.87 -1.60 13.86
N SER A 14 -1.35 -0.51 14.46
CA SER A 14 -2.27 -0.58 15.61
C SER A 14 -3.57 -1.29 15.25
N ARG A 15 -4.17 -1.02 14.09
CA ARG A 15 -5.37 -1.74 13.62
C ARG A 15 -5.10 -3.22 13.38
N LEU A 16 -4.01 -3.53 12.69
CA LEU A 16 -3.65 -4.90 12.32
C LEU A 16 -3.38 -5.79 13.53
N THR A 17 -2.86 -5.23 14.61
CA THR A 17 -2.55 -5.98 15.84
C THR A 17 -3.80 -6.53 16.51
N LEU A 18 -4.96 -5.91 16.30
CA LEU A 18 -6.25 -6.42 16.77
C LEU A 18 -6.66 -7.74 16.10
N HIS A 19 -6.06 -8.04 14.94
CA HIS A 19 -6.33 -9.23 14.13
C HIS A 19 -5.22 -10.28 14.23
N ALA A 20 -4.29 -10.14 15.17
CA ALA A 20 -3.21 -11.10 15.36
C ALA A 20 -3.77 -12.48 15.71
N SER A 21 -3.32 -13.53 15.01
CA SER A 21 -3.75 -14.92 15.26
C SER A 21 -3.30 -15.46 16.62
N GLY A 22 -2.44 -14.75 17.35
CA GLY A 22 -1.96 -15.09 18.68
C GLY A 22 -0.92 -14.08 19.18
N PRO A 23 -0.56 -14.12 20.48
CA PRO A 23 0.36 -13.15 21.10
C PRO A 23 1.79 -13.20 20.54
N ASP A 24 2.22 -14.34 20.00
CA ASP A 24 3.59 -14.55 19.52
C ASP A 24 3.77 -14.42 17.99
N VAL A 25 2.70 -14.16 17.24
CA VAL A 25 2.78 -13.98 15.78
C VAL A 25 2.77 -12.48 15.46
N PRO A 26 3.92 -11.87 15.14
CA PRO A 26 3.95 -10.45 14.81
C PRO A 26 3.20 -10.21 13.50
N VAL A 27 2.25 -9.27 13.50
CA VAL A 27 1.49 -8.89 12.29
C VAL A 27 2.29 -8.04 11.31
N CYS A 28 3.28 -7.35 11.84
CA CYS A 28 4.23 -6.56 11.09
C CYS A 28 5.64 -6.84 11.60
N VAL A 29 6.60 -6.80 10.68
CA VAL A 29 8.03 -6.93 10.97
C VAL A 29 8.76 -5.71 10.42
N ASP A 30 9.85 -5.33 11.09
CA ASP A 30 10.70 -4.25 10.63
C ASP A 30 11.75 -4.80 9.66
N GLU A 31 11.89 -4.14 8.52
CA GLU A 31 12.83 -4.49 7.47
C GLU A 31 13.77 -3.32 7.18
N PRO A 32 15.09 -3.55 6.95
CA PRO A 32 16.01 -2.50 6.57
C PRO A 32 15.58 -1.77 5.29
N ASN A 33 15.78 -0.45 5.26
CA ASN A 33 15.53 0.36 4.07
C ASN A 33 16.58 0.10 2.98
N SER A 34 16.37 -0.97 2.22
CA SER A 34 17.26 -1.34 1.11
C SER A 34 17.17 -0.35 -0.06
N GLU A 35 18.20 -0.32 -0.90
CA GLU A 35 18.18 0.49 -2.14
C GLU A 35 17.04 0.07 -3.08
N GLY A 36 16.71 -1.24 -3.12
CA GLY A 36 15.58 -1.75 -3.90
C GLY A 36 14.25 -1.15 -3.42
N PHE A 37 14.04 -1.17 -2.10
CA PHE A 37 12.86 -0.58 -1.46
C PHE A 37 12.77 0.93 -1.73
N LEU A 38 13.83 1.70 -1.50
CA LEU A 38 13.82 3.15 -1.73
C LEU A 38 13.55 3.50 -3.19
N ARG A 39 14.14 2.76 -4.14
CA ARG A 39 13.85 2.92 -5.57
C ARG A 39 12.38 2.67 -5.88
N ALA A 40 11.77 1.63 -5.31
CA ALA A 40 10.36 1.32 -5.49
C ALA A 40 9.45 2.44 -4.94
N VAL A 41 9.69 2.90 -3.71
CA VAL A 41 8.91 3.99 -3.10
C VAL A 41 9.07 5.30 -3.88
N HIS A 42 10.27 5.61 -4.38
CA HIS A 42 10.47 6.79 -5.23
C HIS A 42 9.74 6.73 -6.57
N LYS A 43 9.52 5.54 -7.15
CA LYS A 43 8.69 5.39 -8.36
C LYS A 43 7.22 5.71 -8.07
N LEU A 44 6.75 5.37 -6.87
CA LEU A 44 5.37 5.60 -6.43
C LEU A 44 5.12 7.07 -6.05
N PHE A 45 6.15 7.79 -5.62
CA PHE A 45 6.08 9.20 -5.25
C PHE A 45 7.15 10.07 -5.96
N PRO A 46 7.09 10.21 -7.31
CA PRO A 46 8.17 10.81 -8.10
C PRO A 46 8.42 12.30 -7.79
N GLY A 47 7.43 13.03 -7.24
CA GLY A 47 7.57 14.43 -6.82
C GLY A 47 7.98 14.64 -5.35
N ARG A 48 8.17 13.57 -4.57
CA ARG A 48 8.36 13.66 -3.11
C ARG A 48 9.64 13.00 -2.62
N ARG A 49 10.66 12.89 -3.47
CA ARG A 49 11.89 12.15 -3.17
C ARG A 49 12.55 12.60 -1.87
N GLU A 50 12.68 13.91 -1.63
CA GLU A 50 13.28 14.43 -0.40
C GLU A 50 12.46 14.08 0.85
N GLN A 51 11.14 14.16 0.77
CA GLN A 51 10.25 13.79 1.89
C GLN A 51 10.35 12.29 2.18
N ILE A 52 10.33 11.45 1.14
CA ILE A 52 10.51 10.00 1.26
C ILE A 52 11.87 9.66 1.86
N GLN A 53 12.95 10.36 1.48
CA GLN A 53 14.29 10.12 2.03
C GLN A 53 14.38 10.47 3.52
N LYS A 54 13.61 11.47 3.98
CA LYS A 54 13.50 11.82 5.40
C LYS A 54 12.68 10.79 6.19
N LEU A 55 11.61 10.25 5.59
CA LEU A 55 10.78 9.22 6.21
C LEU A 55 11.47 7.87 6.28
N PHE A 56 12.22 7.51 5.24
CA PHE A 56 12.93 6.24 5.13
C PHE A 56 14.43 6.46 4.91
N PRO A 57 15.20 6.87 5.93
CA PRO A 57 16.66 6.95 5.84
C PRO A 57 17.27 5.57 5.57
N SER A 58 18.36 5.52 4.79
CA SER A 58 19.02 4.26 4.36
C SER A 58 19.57 3.39 5.49
N ARG A 59 19.77 3.96 6.69
CA ARG A 59 20.24 3.23 7.89
C ARG A 59 19.13 2.83 8.86
N ASN A 60 17.88 3.19 8.55
CA ASN A 60 16.72 2.85 9.36
C ASN A 60 15.98 1.64 8.77
N THR A 61 14.95 1.23 9.48
CA THR A 61 13.99 0.22 9.05
C THR A 61 12.64 0.86 8.71
N HIS A 62 11.79 0.11 8.03
CA HIS A 62 10.37 0.39 7.90
C HIS A 62 9.58 -0.84 8.34
N SER A 63 8.37 -0.64 8.87
CA SER A 63 7.47 -1.75 9.15
C SER A 63 6.80 -2.21 7.86
N ARG A 64 6.74 -3.53 7.65
CA ARG A 64 5.97 -4.17 6.59
C ARG A 64 5.08 -5.26 7.16
N LEU A 65 4.08 -5.69 6.38
CA LEU A 65 3.29 -6.87 6.73
C LEU A 65 4.18 -8.10 6.85
N SER A 66 3.88 -8.92 7.86
CA SER A 66 4.49 -10.23 7.99
C SER A 66 4.04 -11.14 6.85
N VAL A 67 4.92 -12.05 6.49
CA VAL A 67 4.67 -13.08 5.49
C VAL A 67 4.95 -14.45 6.08
N THR A 68 4.25 -15.46 5.58
CA THR A 68 4.48 -16.87 5.88
C THR A 68 5.77 -17.36 5.23
N ALA A 69 6.20 -18.60 5.54
CA ALA A 69 7.44 -19.17 5.03
C ALA A 69 7.46 -19.33 3.49
N ASP A 70 6.29 -19.48 2.87
CA ASP A 70 6.08 -19.50 1.41
C ASP A 70 6.01 -18.09 0.79
N GLY A 71 6.11 -17.03 1.60
CA GLY A 71 6.11 -15.63 1.15
C GLY A 71 4.72 -15.02 0.97
N SER A 72 3.65 -15.73 1.33
CA SER A 72 2.27 -15.23 1.33
C SER A 72 2.03 -14.27 2.50
N CYS A 73 1.12 -13.31 2.36
CA CYS A 73 0.75 -12.45 3.49
C CYS A 73 0.10 -13.29 4.60
N ILE A 74 0.43 -13.03 5.87
CA ILE A 74 -0.16 -13.75 7.02
C ILE A 74 -1.70 -13.63 7.12
N PHE A 75 -2.30 -12.63 6.48
CA PHE A 75 -3.74 -12.40 6.43
C PHE A 75 -4.38 -12.93 5.14
N LEU A 76 -3.63 -13.64 4.31
CA LEU A 76 -4.13 -14.25 3.08
C LEU A 76 -4.50 -15.70 3.36
N ASP A 77 -5.76 -16.04 3.14
CA ASP A 77 -6.23 -17.42 3.09
C ASP A 77 -6.57 -17.81 1.64
N HIS A 78 -7.16 -18.99 1.47
CA HIS A 78 -7.51 -19.50 0.15
C HIS A 78 -8.75 -18.83 -0.48
N TYR A 79 -9.52 -18.05 0.28
CA TYR A 79 -10.65 -17.24 -0.18
C TYR A 79 -10.28 -15.76 -0.37
N GLY A 80 -9.13 -15.33 0.13
CA GLY A 80 -8.59 -13.98 -0.01
C GLY A 80 -8.11 -13.41 1.31
N CYS A 81 -8.15 -12.09 1.43
CA CYS A 81 -7.71 -11.44 2.66
C CYS A 81 -8.79 -11.59 3.76
N VAL A 82 -8.40 -12.15 4.90
CA VAL A 82 -9.30 -12.38 6.06
C VAL A 82 -9.63 -11.09 6.80
N LEU A 83 -8.88 -10.02 6.59
CA LEU A 83 -9.14 -8.73 7.22
C LEU A 83 -10.43 -8.08 6.68
N PRO A 84 -11.24 -7.46 7.57
CA PRO A 84 -12.26 -6.51 7.16
C PRO A 84 -11.69 -5.42 6.25
N VAL A 85 -12.48 -4.92 5.31
CA VAL A 85 -11.99 -3.99 4.27
C VAL A 85 -11.43 -2.71 4.87
N GLU A 86 -12.04 -2.23 5.95
CA GLU A 86 -11.66 -1.04 6.71
C GLU A 86 -10.31 -1.18 7.42
N ASP A 87 -9.95 -2.39 7.86
CA ASP A 87 -8.74 -2.70 8.61
C ASP A 87 -7.56 -3.07 7.72
N ARG A 88 -7.84 -3.41 6.45
CA ARG A 88 -6.79 -3.65 5.45
C ARG A 88 -5.89 -2.41 5.34
N PRO A 89 -4.57 -2.60 5.13
CA PRO A 89 -3.66 -1.49 4.85
C PRO A 89 -4.14 -0.65 3.67
N TYR A 90 -3.84 0.63 3.69
CA TYR A 90 -4.25 1.57 2.64
C TYR A 90 -3.80 1.10 1.27
N TYR A 91 -2.57 0.59 1.14
CA TYR A 91 -2.09 0.02 -0.12
C TYR A 91 -2.94 -1.16 -0.60
N CYS A 92 -3.30 -2.09 0.29
CA CYS A 92 -4.13 -3.24 -0.07
C CYS A 92 -5.53 -2.82 -0.54
N ARG A 93 -6.03 -1.68 -0.07
CA ARG A 93 -7.32 -1.10 -0.47
C ARG A 93 -7.23 -0.26 -1.75
N LEU A 94 -6.05 0.32 -2.01
CA LEU A 94 -5.78 1.11 -3.21
C LEU A 94 -5.44 0.22 -4.41
N TYR A 95 -4.66 -0.83 -4.21
CA TYR A 95 -4.20 -1.70 -5.28
C TYR A 95 -5.38 -2.31 -6.08
N PRO A 96 -5.35 -2.31 -7.42
CA PRO A 96 -4.22 -1.96 -8.30
C PRO A 96 -4.14 -0.48 -8.68
N PHE A 97 -4.95 0.40 -8.07
CA PHE A 97 -4.96 1.81 -8.38
C PHE A 97 -3.87 2.58 -7.64
N TRP A 98 -3.31 3.59 -8.28
CA TRP A 98 -2.35 4.49 -7.67
C TRP A 98 -2.46 5.90 -8.24
N PHE A 99 -2.09 6.90 -7.45
CA PHE A 99 -2.05 8.28 -7.92
C PHE A 99 -0.61 8.75 -8.08
N ILE A 100 -0.33 9.35 -9.23
CA ILE A 100 0.90 10.10 -9.45
C ILE A 100 0.48 11.54 -9.70
N HIS A 101 0.85 12.43 -8.78
CA HIS A 101 0.27 13.77 -8.68
C HIS A 101 -1.27 13.70 -8.60
N SER A 102 -1.98 14.40 -9.48
CA SER A 102 -3.45 14.41 -9.53
C SER A 102 -4.06 13.30 -10.39
N LYS A 103 -3.23 12.52 -11.11
CA LYS A 103 -3.71 11.55 -12.10
C LYS A 103 -3.74 10.14 -11.54
N LEU A 104 -4.86 9.44 -11.78
CA LEU A 104 -5.07 8.05 -11.41
C LEU A 104 -4.46 7.13 -12.48
N PHE A 105 -3.75 6.11 -12.01
CA PHE A 105 -3.14 5.07 -12.82
C PHE A 105 -3.56 3.70 -12.29
N THR A 106 -3.57 2.71 -13.17
CA THR A 106 -3.68 1.30 -12.80
C THR A 106 -2.29 0.68 -12.90
N LEU A 107 -1.78 0.16 -11.79
CA LEU A 107 -0.54 -0.59 -11.75
C LEU A 107 -0.76 -1.94 -12.45
N THR A 108 0.09 -2.24 -13.42
CA THR A 108 0.06 -3.51 -14.14
C THR A 108 1.09 -4.45 -13.54
N SER A 109 0.67 -5.66 -13.16
CA SER A 109 1.55 -6.75 -12.74
C SER A 109 1.11 -8.01 -13.47
N SER A 110 2.06 -8.78 -14.00
CA SER A 110 1.79 -10.06 -14.67
C SER A 110 1.05 -11.04 -13.77
N GLU A 111 1.21 -10.90 -12.46
CA GLU A 111 0.61 -11.77 -11.45
C GLU A 111 -0.76 -11.26 -10.94
N CYS A 112 -1.22 -10.09 -11.40
CA CYS A 112 -2.46 -9.52 -10.91
C CYS A 112 -3.67 -10.06 -11.66
N LEU A 113 -4.35 -11.04 -11.06
CA LEU A 113 -5.57 -11.63 -11.63
C LEU A 113 -6.61 -10.58 -12.03
N ALA A 114 -6.87 -9.58 -11.17
CA ALA A 114 -7.86 -8.55 -11.45
C ALA A 114 -7.52 -7.72 -12.70
N VAL A 115 -6.26 -7.26 -12.82
CA VAL A 115 -5.79 -6.49 -13.98
C VAL A 115 -5.75 -7.36 -15.24
N ASN A 116 -5.42 -8.64 -15.12
CA ASN A 116 -5.40 -9.57 -16.25
C ASN A 116 -6.80 -10.00 -16.71
N THR A 117 -7.81 -9.94 -15.83
CA THR A 117 -9.19 -10.35 -16.13
C THR A 117 -10.04 -9.18 -16.65
N CYS A 118 -9.74 -7.95 -16.23
CA CYS A 118 -10.48 -6.77 -16.66
C CYS A 118 -9.74 -6.01 -17.77
N SER A 119 -10.40 -5.85 -18.93
CA SER A 119 -9.84 -5.15 -20.09
C SER A 119 -9.87 -3.61 -19.99
N SER A 120 -10.39 -3.02 -18.91
CA SER A 120 -10.48 -1.57 -18.74
C SER A 120 -10.49 -1.11 -17.28
N THR A 121 -10.04 0.13 -17.03
CA THR A 121 -10.08 0.77 -15.71
C THR A 121 -11.50 0.88 -15.15
N SER A 122 -12.50 1.16 -15.99
CA SER A 122 -13.91 1.19 -15.57
C SER A 122 -14.41 -0.19 -15.12
N GLY A 123 -13.95 -1.27 -15.77
CA GLY A 123 -14.22 -2.64 -15.32
C GLY A 123 -13.63 -2.92 -13.94
N LEU A 124 -12.42 -2.43 -13.67
CA LEU A 124 -11.81 -2.54 -12.34
C LEU A 124 -12.59 -1.75 -11.28
N PHE A 125 -13.08 -0.54 -11.58
CA PHE A 125 -13.94 0.19 -10.64
C PHE A 125 -15.19 -0.59 -10.26
N ALA A 126 -15.86 -1.20 -11.25
CA ALA A 126 -17.02 -2.05 -11.01
C ALA A 126 -16.65 -3.29 -10.17
N LEU A 127 -15.54 -3.96 -10.48
CA LEU A 127 -15.07 -5.14 -9.76
C LEU A 127 -14.77 -4.83 -8.29
N PHE A 128 -14.05 -3.74 -8.02
CA PHE A 128 -13.68 -3.32 -6.67
C PHE A 128 -14.77 -2.50 -5.97
N LYS A 129 -15.90 -2.24 -6.63
CA LYS A 129 -17.01 -1.39 -6.14
C LYS A 129 -16.50 -0.05 -5.59
N THR A 130 -15.64 0.60 -6.36
CA THR A 130 -14.96 1.85 -5.98
C THR A 130 -15.08 2.89 -7.09
N ASP A 131 -14.70 4.12 -6.78
CA ASP A 131 -14.68 5.24 -7.72
C ASP A 131 -13.46 6.14 -7.46
N PRO A 132 -13.10 7.03 -8.41
CA PRO A 132 -11.93 7.90 -8.28
C PRO A 132 -11.91 8.79 -7.02
N SER A 133 -13.07 9.22 -6.52
CA SER A 133 -13.17 10.04 -5.32
C SER A 133 -12.86 9.22 -4.07
N ALA A 134 -13.42 8.01 -3.97
CA ALA A 134 -13.13 7.09 -2.88
C ALA A 134 -11.64 6.70 -2.85
N LEU A 135 -11.06 6.40 -4.01
CA LEU A 135 -9.63 6.11 -4.14
C LEU A 135 -8.76 7.31 -3.76
N ARG A 136 -9.17 8.53 -4.15
CA ARG A 136 -8.46 9.76 -3.77
C ARG A 136 -8.43 9.91 -2.25
N ALA A 137 -9.58 9.77 -1.59
CA ALA A 137 -9.67 9.86 -0.14
C ALA A 137 -8.76 8.83 0.55
N LEU A 138 -8.72 7.59 0.06
CA LEU A 138 -7.81 6.56 0.56
C LEU A 138 -6.33 6.92 0.40
N HIS A 139 -5.96 7.47 -0.76
CA HIS A 139 -4.59 7.90 -1.02
C HIS A 139 -4.18 9.07 -0.11
N ASP A 140 -5.09 10.02 0.13
CA ASP A 140 -4.84 11.15 1.03
C ASP A 140 -4.72 10.70 2.49
N SER A 141 -5.50 9.69 2.91
CA SER A 141 -5.33 9.04 4.22
C SER A 141 -3.99 8.33 4.34
N LEU A 142 -3.53 7.61 3.31
CA LEU A 142 -2.20 6.99 3.29
C LEU A 142 -1.10 8.04 3.48
N LEU A 143 -1.17 9.12 2.70
CA LEU A 143 -0.22 10.22 2.80
C LEU A 143 -0.21 10.84 4.20
N THR A 144 -1.39 11.08 4.78
CA THR A 144 -1.54 11.61 6.14
C THR A 144 -0.95 10.67 7.19
N ALA A 145 -1.22 9.37 7.09
CA ALA A 145 -0.71 8.36 8.00
C ALA A 145 0.83 8.25 7.98
N TRP A 146 1.45 8.66 6.86
CA TRP A 146 2.90 8.76 6.70
C TRP A 146 3.47 10.14 7.06
N GLY A 147 2.62 11.10 7.44
CA GLY A 147 3.03 12.49 7.67
C GLY A 147 3.40 13.25 6.38
N LEU A 148 3.02 12.73 5.22
CA LEU A 148 3.17 13.40 3.92
C LEU A 148 1.95 14.29 3.68
N PHE A 149 2.04 15.57 4.02
CA PHE A 149 0.95 16.49 3.70
C PHE A 149 0.95 16.85 2.20
N ALA A 150 -0.22 17.20 1.67
CA ALA A 150 -0.38 17.64 0.29
C ALA A 150 0.35 18.97 0.05
N ASP A 151 1.60 18.91 -0.39
CA ASP A 151 2.32 20.04 -0.99
C ASP A 151 1.92 20.13 -2.47
N GLU A 152 0.74 20.67 -2.75
CA GLU A 152 0.44 21.33 -4.04
C GLU A 152 -0.92 22.05 -3.92
N PRO A 153 -1.04 23.32 -4.36
CA PRO A 153 -2.31 24.01 -4.41
C PRO A 153 -3.23 23.26 -5.38
N ARG A 154 -4.38 22.82 -4.85
CA ARG A 154 -5.48 22.22 -5.60
C ARG A 154 -5.91 23.19 -6.69
N ARG A 155 -5.38 23.06 -7.91
CA ARG A 155 -5.89 23.83 -9.06
C ARG A 155 -7.30 23.33 -9.34
N LYS A 156 -8.27 24.18 -8.98
CA LYS A 156 -9.66 24.13 -9.44
C LYS A 156 -9.72 24.20 -10.96
#